data_AF-A0A143Y387-F1
#
_entry.id   AF-A0A143Y387-F1
#
_cell.length_a   1.000
_cell.length_b   1.000
_cell.length_c   1.000
_cell.angle_alpha   90.00
_cell.angle_beta   90.00
_cell.angle_gamma   90.00
#
_symmetry.space_group_name_H-M   'P 1'
#
loop_
_entity.id
_entity.type
_entity.pdbx_description
1 polymer ?
#
loop_
_entity_poly.entity_id
_entity_poly.type
_entity_poly.pdbx_seq_one_letter_code
_entity_poly.pdbx_strand_id
1 'polypeptide(L)'
;MGENQNRTGYSLTDKQKRYLPLKRAIDLVLSGGAIAVLSPVLLGISVAIKLDSPGPIFFKQRRVGKDKELFTIWKFRTMRIDTPKDMPTHMLSDPDQYITKTGKFLRKTSLDELPQIFQIFCGQMTICGPRPALWNQDDLIKERDKYGANCVRPGLTGWAQINGRDELEIPVKAKLDGEYVKELGFKMDVKCLFGTIHSVLKQDGVVEGGTGELYKKSHREQERIDVIVSSNKMKKEIREWKREIKIDNISAKKILITGTNSYIGMSVDTWLSKMPDKYKVDTIDMTKDTWKDMDFSIYDVIFHVAGIAHADVGSVTEKQKQLYYKVNTDLAVEVAKKAKEAGVSQFIFMSSMIVYSGCKEKIITSSTVPKPLNFYGDSKWQADQKIRKLLDKNFKVVVLRPPMIYGKGSKGNYPELVKLATKLPVFPAIKNKRSMLHIDNLCQFVKLMIDNQESGIFFPQNREYTNTSDMVRMIAHVKKRKIIMIPRMKFVIQMMNKTPGKIGELGTKAFGDLAYDMSMSEYKEDYRVRTLMESIELTEG
;
A
#
# COMPACT_ATOMS: atom_id res chain seq x y z
N MET A 1 -31.81 23.70 29.49
CA MET A 1 -31.61 24.05 28.07
C MET A 1 -30.53 23.14 27.49
N GLY A 2 -30.96 22.17 26.68
CA GLY A 2 -30.21 21.37 25.70
C GLY A 2 -28.79 20.87 26.03
N GLU A 3 -28.68 19.70 26.63
CA GLU A 3 -27.46 18.88 26.54
C GLU A 3 -27.31 18.36 25.09
N ASN A 4 -26.33 18.90 24.36
CA ASN A 4 -25.85 18.32 23.11
C ASN A 4 -25.15 17.00 23.43
N GLN A 5 -25.90 15.89 23.39
CA GLN A 5 -25.32 14.55 23.39
C GLN A 5 -24.38 14.41 22.17
N ASN A 6 -23.10 14.14 22.41
CA ASN A 6 -22.09 13.91 21.37
C ASN A 6 -22.59 12.81 20.42
N ARG A 7 -22.88 13.18 19.16
CA ARG A 7 -23.35 12.28 18.07
C ARG A 7 -22.32 11.22 17.61
N THR A 8 -21.27 11.00 18.40
CA THR A 8 -20.07 10.22 18.05
C THR A 8 -19.67 9.23 19.16
N GLY A 9 -20.33 9.24 20.32
CA GLY A 9 -20.05 8.30 21.42
C GLY A 9 -18.67 8.41 22.09
N TYR A 10 -17.82 9.34 21.65
CA TYR A 10 -16.46 9.54 22.14
C TYR A 10 -16.36 10.77 23.06
N SER A 11 -15.72 10.62 24.22
CA SER A 11 -15.52 11.69 25.21
C SER A 11 -14.04 12.03 25.37
N LEU A 12 -13.70 13.31 25.24
CA LEU A 12 -12.35 13.81 25.50
C LEU A 12 -12.04 13.79 27.00
N THR A 13 -10.79 13.50 27.34
CA THR A 13 -10.28 13.60 28.72
C THR A 13 -10.26 15.05 29.22
N ASP A 14 -10.26 15.27 30.53
CA ASP A 14 -10.23 16.62 31.10
C ASP A 14 -8.97 17.39 30.72
N LYS A 15 -7.83 16.70 30.60
CA LYS A 15 -6.58 17.27 30.13
C LYS A 15 -6.71 17.80 28.70
N GLN A 16 -7.36 17.04 27.81
CA GLN A 16 -7.61 17.44 26.43
C GLN A 16 -8.59 18.62 26.37
N LYS A 17 -9.68 18.59 27.15
CA LYS A 17 -10.65 19.69 27.25
C LYS A 17 -9.99 20.99 27.72
N ARG A 18 -9.09 20.92 28.70
CA ARG A 18 -8.30 22.09 29.17
C ARG A 18 -7.30 22.60 28.13
N TYR A 19 -6.78 21.72 27.28
CA TYR A 19 -5.83 22.11 26.23
C TYR A 19 -6.50 22.82 25.04
N LEU A 20 -7.74 22.45 24.69
CA LEU A 20 -8.43 23.00 23.50
C LEU A 20 -8.55 24.54 23.47
N PRO A 21 -8.89 25.25 24.57
CA PRO A 21 -8.86 26.71 24.60
C PRO A 21 -7.47 27.30 24.36
N LEU A 22 -6.43 26.71 24.97
CA LEU A 22 -5.04 27.13 24.77
C LEU A 22 -4.60 26.92 23.33
N LYS A 23 -4.92 25.76 22.75
CA LYS A 23 -4.69 25.46 21.33
C LYS A 23 -5.36 26.50 20.44
N ARG A 24 -6.59 26.91 20.76
CA ARG A 24 -7.31 27.93 20.00
C ARG A 24 -6.63 29.31 20.07
N ALA A 25 -6.11 29.71 21.23
CA ALA A 25 -5.34 30.95 21.38
C ALA A 25 -4.04 30.91 20.56
N ILE A 26 -3.31 29.79 20.60
CA ILE A 26 -2.11 29.57 19.79
C ILE A 26 -2.45 29.66 18.29
N ASP A 27 -3.50 28.97 17.85
CA ASP A 27 -3.96 29.02 16.46
C ASP A 27 -4.28 30.44 16.02
N LEU A 28 -4.94 31.24 16.86
CA LEU A 28 -5.30 32.63 16.56
C LEU A 28 -4.06 33.51 16.37
N VAL A 29 -3.09 33.42 17.28
CA VAL A 29 -1.84 34.20 17.23
C VAL A 29 -1.00 33.80 16.02
N LEU A 30 -0.78 32.49 15.82
CA LEU A 30 0.05 31.99 14.72
C LEU A 30 -0.60 32.23 13.35
N SER A 31 -1.91 32.01 13.20
CA SER A 31 -2.61 32.29 11.94
C SER A 31 -2.71 33.79 11.66
N GLY A 32 -2.94 34.63 12.68
CA GLY A 32 -2.95 36.08 12.53
C GLY A 32 -1.58 36.63 12.09
N GLY A 33 -0.51 36.18 12.74
CA GLY A 33 0.86 36.52 12.35
C GLY A 33 1.21 36.02 10.94
N ALA A 34 0.82 34.79 10.60
CA ALA A 34 1.02 34.24 9.26
C ALA A 34 0.25 35.02 8.19
N ILE A 35 -0.98 35.47 8.45
CA ILE A 35 -1.74 36.33 7.53
C ILE A 35 -1.01 37.65 7.30
N ALA A 36 -0.53 38.31 8.36
CA ALA A 36 0.20 39.57 8.24
C ALA A 36 1.49 39.41 7.41
N VAL A 37 2.32 38.43 7.75
CA VAL A 37 3.62 38.17 7.10
C VAL A 37 3.45 37.68 5.67
N LEU A 38 2.49 36.78 5.41
CA LEU A 38 2.27 36.20 4.09
C LEU A 38 1.37 37.05 3.19
N SER A 39 0.80 38.16 3.69
CA SER A 39 -0.10 39.01 2.91
C SER A 39 0.48 39.46 1.55
N PRO A 40 1.77 39.82 1.41
CA PRO A 40 2.32 40.17 0.10
C PRO A 40 2.39 38.96 -0.85
N VAL A 41 2.69 37.77 -0.31
CA VAL A 41 2.76 36.52 -1.07
C VAL A 41 1.37 36.09 -1.53
N LEU A 42 0.36 36.17 -0.65
CA LEU A 42 -1.04 35.88 -0.97
C LEU A 42 -1.57 36.82 -2.06
N LEU A 43 -1.21 38.11 -2.00
CA LEU A 43 -1.55 39.09 -3.02
C LEU A 43 -0.86 38.76 -4.36
N GLY A 44 0.44 38.47 -4.34
CA GLY A 44 1.19 38.08 -5.53
C GLY A 44 0.62 36.83 -6.22
N ILE A 45 0.27 35.80 -5.44
CA ILE A 45 -0.39 34.59 -5.96
C ILE A 45 -1.77 34.94 -6.55
N SER A 46 -2.53 35.81 -5.87
CA SER A 46 -3.85 36.24 -6.33
C SER A 46 -3.79 36.95 -7.69
N VAL A 47 -2.80 37.84 -7.87
CA VAL A 47 -2.53 38.51 -9.15
C VAL A 47 -2.11 37.49 -10.21
N ALA A 48 -1.18 36.58 -9.89
CA ALA A 48 -0.73 35.54 -10.82
C ALA A 48 -1.87 34.63 -11.32
N ILE A 49 -2.83 34.27 -10.46
CA ILE A 49 -4.01 33.48 -10.83
C ILE A 49 -4.94 34.27 -11.75
N LYS A 50 -5.11 35.57 -11.49
CA LYS A 50 -5.94 36.47 -12.31
C LYS A 50 -5.36 36.72 -13.69
N LEU A 51 -4.03 36.78 -13.80
CA LEU A 51 -3.32 36.94 -15.08
C LEU A 51 -3.29 35.64 -15.89
N ASP A 52 -3.26 34.47 -15.23
CA ASP A 52 -3.16 33.17 -15.90
C ASP A 52 -4.51 32.66 -16.46
N SER A 53 -5.64 33.00 -15.81
CA SER A 53 -6.98 32.59 -16.31
C SER A 53 -8.13 33.47 -15.79
N PRO A 54 -9.23 33.65 -16.56
CA PRO A 54 -10.39 34.44 -16.13
C PRO A 54 -11.12 33.83 -14.91
N GLY A 55 -11.81 34.68 -14.12
CA GLY A 55 -12.72 34.39 -12.98
C GLY A 55 -12.12 34.37 -11.56
N PRO A 56 -12.68 33.63 -10.56
CA PRO A 56 -12.39 33.87 -9.14
C PRO A 56 -11.02 33.34 -8.68
N ILE A 57 -10.39 34.06 -7.75
CA ILE A 57 -9.08 33.70 -7.16
C ILE A 57 -9.18 32.42 -6.31
N PHE A 58 -10.26 32.27 -5.55
CA PHE A 58 -10.45 31.16 -4.63
C PHE A 58 -11.32 30.06 -5.23
N PHE A 59 -10.90 28.82 -5.03
CA PHE A 59 -11.71 27.61 -5.17
C PHE A 59 -12.35 27.28 -3.82
N LYS A 60 -13.65 26.97 -3.83
CA LYS A 60 -14.45 26.64 -2.65
C LYS A 60 -14.88 25.18 -2.72
N GLN A 61 -14.77 24.45 -1.61
CA GLN A 61 -15.18 23.05 -1.55
C GLN A 61 -15.81 22.70 -0.20
N ARG A 62 -16.91 21.93 -0.22
CA ARG A 62 -17.56 21.44 1.01
C ARG A 62 -16.78 20.29 1.64
N ARG A 63 -16.60 20.35 2.95
CA ARG A 63 -15.83 19.42 3.76
C ARG A 63 -16.52 19.11 5.08
N VAL A 64 -16.14 17.98 5.67
CA VAL A 64 -16.63 17.54 6.98
C VAL A 64 -15.74 18.13 8.07
N GLY A 65 -16.35 18.88 8.98
CA GLY A 65 -15.73 19.52 10.13
C GLY A 65 -15.98 18.75 11.44
N LYS A 66 -15.80 19.47 12.55
CA LYS A 66 -16.04 18.92 13.89
C LYS A 66 -17.50 18.46 14.02
N ASP A 67 -17.71 17.34 14.68
CA ASP A 67 -19.02 16.71 14.92
C ASP A 67 -19.80 16.43 13.64
N LYS A 68 -19.06 16.24 12.53
CA LYS A 68 -19.56 16.02 11.17
C LYS A 68 -20.33 17.21 10.58
N GLU A 69 -20.20 18.40 11.15
CA GLU A 69 -20.78 19.62 10.58
C GLU A 69 -20.06 20.03 9.30
N LEU A 70 -20.81 20.37 8.26
CA LEU A 70 -20.23 20.74 6.98
C LEU A 70 -19.75 22.19 6.99
N PHE A 71 -18.54 22.42 6.50
CA PHE A 71 -17.99 23.76 6.29
C PHE A 71 -17.32 23.85 4.91
N THR A 72 -17.03 25.07 4.49
CA THR A 72 -16.43 25.32 3.16
C THR A 72 -14.97 25.69 3.31
N ILE A 73 -14.09 24.90 2.69
CA ILE A 73 -12.67 25.25 2.59
C ILE A 73 -12.40 26.17 1.42
N TRP A 74 -11.44 27.06 1.60
CA TRP A 74 -10.90 27.93 0.56
C TRP A 74 -9.50 27.47 0.17
N LYS A 75 -9.28 27.36 -1.13
CA LYS A 75 -7.97 27.15 -1.76
C LYS A 75 -7.76 28.21 -2.83
N PHE A 76 -6.52 28.44 -3.23
CA PHE A 76 -6.28 29.13 -4.48
C PHE A 76 -6.73 28.26 -5.65
N ARG A 77 -7.34 28.89 -6.64
CA ARG A 77 -7.79 28.21 -7.84
C ARG A 77 -6.58 27.77 -8.67
N THR A 78 -6.51 26.48 -8.93
CA THR A 78 -5.43 25.84 -9.72
C THR A 78 -5.93 25.24 -11.04
N MET A 79 -7.23 25.31 -11.30
CA MET A 79 -7.88 24.78 -12.50
C MET A 79 -8.77 25.84 -13.18
N ARG A 80 -9.06 25.65 -14.46
CA ARG A 80 -9.97 26.50 -15.25
C ARG A 80 -11.43 26.34 -14.79
N ILE A 81 -12.29 27.31 -15.10
CA ILE A 81 -13.67 27.41 -14.56
C ILE A 81 -14.66 26.45 -15.24
N ASP A 82 -14.33 26.04 -16.46
CA ASP A 82 -15.01 25.03 -17.26
C ASP A 82 -14.85 23.60 -16.69
N THR A 83 -14.00 23.42 -15.68
CA THR A 83 -13.84 22.13 -14.96
C THR A 83 -15.14 21.78 -14.19
N PRO A 84 -15.59 20.50 -14.22
CA PRO A 84 -16.70 20.02 -13.39
C PRO A 84 -16.52 20.39 -11.90
N LYS A 85 -17.48 21.14 -11.35
CA LYS A 85 -17.47 21.56 -9.94
C LYS A 85 -17.79 20.36 -9.03
N ASP A 86 -17.22 20.34 -7.82
CA ASP A 86 -17.47 19.34 -6.76
C ASP A 86 -17.00 17.89 -7.03
N MET A 87 -16.18 17.68 -8.06
CA MET A 87 -15.52 16.41 -8.32
C MET A 87 -14.04 16.47 -7.91
N PRO A 88 -13.50 15.45 -7.23
CA PRO A 88 -12.05 15.38 -6.98
C PRO A 88 -11.23 15.38 -8.28
N THR A 89 -10.08 16.07 -8.29
CA THR A 89 -9.19 16.20 -9.47
C THR A 89 -8.88 14.85 -10.15
N HIS A 90 -8.79 13.76 -9.37
CA HIS A 90 -8.46 12.41 -9.85
C HIS A 90 -9.60 11.66 -10.55
N MET A 91 -10.83 12.19 -10.52
CA MET A 91 -11.97 11.63 -11.26
C MET A 91 -12.13 12.26 -12.66
N LEU A 92 -11.26 13.20 -13.02
CA LEU A 92 -11.18 13.75 -14.37
C LEU A 92 -10.30 12.83 -15.21
N SER A 93 -10.80 12.43 -16.39
CA SER A 93 -10.14 11.50 -17.32
C SER A 93 -8.78 12.00 -17.81
N ASP A 94 -8.60 13.32 -17.87
CA ASP A 94 -7.31 13.99 -18.00
C ASP A 94 -7.36 15.25 -17.12
N PRO A 95 -6.77 15.23 -15.93
CA PRO A 95 -6.77 16.37 -15.03
C PRO A 95 -5.84 17.49 -15.51
N ASP A 96 -4.77 17.13 -16.24
CA ASP A 96 -3.72 18.07 -16.65
C ASP A 96 -4.21 19.06 -17.70
N GLN A 97 -5.22 18.69 -18.51
CA GLN A 97 -5.83 19.60 -19.49
C GLN A 97 -6.51 20.83 -18.84
N TYR A 98 -6.99 20.69 -17.61
CA TYR A 98 -7.74 21.71 -16.89
C TYR A 98 -6.88 22.53 -15.92
N ILE A 99 -5.64 22.11 -15.66
CA ILE A 99 -4.73 22.77 -14.72
C ILE A 99 -4.06 23.97 -15.41
N THR A 100 -4.07 25.12 -14.74
CA THR A 100 -3.40 26.32 -15.27
C THR A 100 -1.90 26.28 -14.99
N LYS A 101 -1.09 27.10 -15.69
CA LYS A 101 0.37 27.10 -15.51
C LYS A 101 0.76 27.50 -14.08
N THR A 102 0.14 28.56 -13.57
CA THR A 102 0.27 28.98 -12.17
C THR A 102 -0.30 27.90 -11.24
N GLY A 103 -1.41 27.25 -11.61
CA GLY A 103 -2.00 26.14 -10.84
C GLY A 103 -1.06 24.96 -10.64
N LYS A 104 -0.30 24.59 -11.67
CA LYS A 104 0.71 23.50 -11.60
C LYS A 104 1.80 23.80 -10.58
N PHE A 105 2.28 25.05 -10.53
CA PHE A 105 3.26 25.49 -9.54
C PHE A 105 2.69 25.49 -8.11
N LEU A 106 1.48 26.04 -7.94
CA LEU A 106 0.81 26.11 -6.63
C LEU A 106 0.56 24.73 -6.03
N ARG A 107 0.10 23.76 -6.84
CA ARG A 107 -0.08 22.37 -6.40
C ARG A 107 1.22 21.70 -5.99
N LYS A 108 2.28 21.83 -6.83
CA LYS A 108 3.60 21.25 -6.55
C LYS A 108 4.19 21.71 -5.23
N THR A 109 3.92 22.97 -4.86
CA THR A 109 4.43 23.61 -3.65
C THR A 109 3.45 23.57 -2.48
N SER A 110 2.23 23.03 -2.69
CA SER A 110 1.10 23.08 -1.75
C SER A 110 0.72 24.51 -1.31
N LEU A 111 1.14 25.53 -2.06
CA LEU A 111 0.76 26.93 -1.82
C LEU A 111 -0.72 27.17 -2.09
N ASP A 112 -1.39 26.26 -2.81
CA ASP A 112 -2.83 26.33 -3.08
C ASP A 112 -3.68 26.28 -1.79
N GLU A 113 -3.14 25.74 -0.69
CA GLU A 113 -3.86 25.58 0.58
C GLU A 113 -3.71 26.76 1.54
N LEU A 114 -2.83 27.73 1.25
CA LEU A 114 -2.58 28.87 2.13
C LEU A 114 -3.84 29.69 2.52
N PRO A 115 -4.88 29.83 1.66
CA PRO A 115 -6.11 30.52 2.07
C PRO A 115 -6.83 29.86 3.26
N GLN A 116 -6.50 28.62 3.61
CA GLN A 116 -7.05 27.96 4.80
C GLN A 116 -6.57 28.59 6.11
N ILE A 117 -5.48 29.38 6.12
CA ILE A 117 -5.04 30.11 7.31
C ILE A 117 -6.12 31.07 7.83
N PHE A 118 -6.93 31.67 6.94
CA PHE A 118 -8.08 32.49 7.35
C PHE A 118 -9.15 31.66 8.08
N GLN A 119 -9.37 30.41 7.69
CA GLN A 119 -10.33 29.53 8.37
C GLN A 119 -9.82 29.07 9.73
N ILE A 120 -8.50 28.96 9.90
CA ILE A 120 -7.87 28.76 11.21
C ILE A 120 -8.10 30.01 12.07
N PHE A 121 -7.87 31.20 11.52
CA PHE A 121 -8.11 32.46 12.23
C PHE A 121 -9.58 32.63 12.65
N CYS A 122 -10.54 32.28 11.80
CA CYS A 122 -11.98 32.31 12.10
C CYS A 122 -12.45 31.16 13.01
N GLY A 123 -11.61 30.16 13.30
CA GLY A 123 -11.92 29.07 14.22
C GLY A 123 -12.72 27.90 13.62
N GLN A 124 -12.84 27.83 12.29
CA GLN A 124 -13.42 26.70 11.56
C GLN A 124 -12.43 25.54 11.42
N MET A 125 -11.13 25.84 11.34
CA MET A 125 -10.02 24.89 11.29
C MET A 125 -9.02 25.14 12.43
N THR A 126 -8.05 24.25 12.57
CA THR A 126 -6.87 24.39 13.43
C THR A 126 -5.60 24.15 12.62
N ILE A 127 -4.43 24.54 13.14
CA ILE A 127 -3.15 24.27 12.46
C ILE A 127 -2.91 22.75 12.40
N CYS A 128 -3.01 22.09 13.56
CA CYS A 128 -2.79 20.64 13.71
C CYS A 128 -4.10 19.94 14.08
N GLY A 129 -4.51 18.94 13.30
CA GLY A 129 -5.73 18.16 13.48
C GLY A 129 -5.97 17.17 12.33
N PRO A 130 -6.95 16.27 12.43
CA PRO A 130 -7.32 15.41 11.31
C PRO A 130 -7.67 16.22 10.07
N ARG A 131 -7.11 15.86 8.90
CA ARG A 131 -7.40 16.59 7.66
C ARG A 131 -8.89 16.48 7.30
N PRO A 132 -9.58 17.55 6.90
CA PRO A 132 -11.03 17.50 6.64
C PRO A 132 -11.39 16.55 5.49
N ALA A 133 -12.30 15.60 5.75
CA ALA A 133 -12.79 14.67 4.73
C ALA A 133 -13.70 15.38 3.71
N LEU A 134 -13.81 14.84 2.50
CA LEU A 134 -14.85 15.29 1.57
C LEU A 134 -16.24 14.94 2.11
N TRP A 135 -17.23 15.77 1.79
CA TRP A 135 -18.61 15.54 2.22
C TRP A 135 -19.21 14.22 1.70
N ASN A 136 -18.66 13.65 0.63
CA ASN A 136 -19.10 12.41 -0.02
C ASN A 136 -18.18 11.20 0.28
N GLN A 137 -17.36 11.28 1.33
CA GLN A 137 -16.48 10.19 1.78
C GLN A 137 -17.05 9.50 3.02
N ASP A 138 -18.24 8.90 2.88
CA ASP A 138 -18.96 8.27 4.00
C ASP A 138 -18.15 7.19 4.71
N ASP A 139 -17.34 6.42 3.97
CA ASP A 139 -16.51 5.36 4.53
C ASP A 139 -15.46 5.91 5.51
N LEU A 140 -14.77 7.00 5.13
CA LEU A 140 -13.79 7.65 6.00
C LEU A 140 -14.45 8.34 7.19
N ILE A 141 -15.61 8.97 6.98
CA ILE A 141 -16.36 9.62 8.04
C ILE A 141 -16.78 8.58 9.09
N LYS A 142 -17.38 7.47 8.66
CA LYS A 142 -17.78 6.36 9.56
C LYS A 142 -16.58 5.73 10.26
N GLU A 143 -15.47 5.54 9.56
CA GLU A 143 -14.28 4.94 10.17
C GLU A 143 -13.66 5.84 11.24
N ARG A 144 -13.66 7.16 11.02
CA ARG A 144 -13.17 8.16 11.99
C ARG A 144 -14.02 8.25 13.24
N ASP A 145 -15.33 7.96 13.16
CA ASP A 145 -16.20 7.93 14.35
C ASP A 145 -15.73 6.89 15.37
N LYS A 146 -15.21 5.73 14.91
CA LYS A 146 -14.69 4.67 15.78
C LYS A 146 -13.53 5.12 16.69
N TYR A 147 -12.80 6.16 16.27
CA TYR A 147 -11.62 6.65 16.97
C TYR A 147 -11.78 8.07 17.53
N GLY A 148 -12.98 8.65 17.47
CA GLY A 148 -13.25 10.00 17.94
C GLY A 148 -12.61 11.11 17.10
N ALA A 149 -12.08 10.79 15.90
CA ALA A 149 -11.38 11.75 15.04
C ALA A 149 -12.31 12.86 14.51
N ASN A 150 -13.61 12.59 14.37
CA ASN A 150 -14.58 13.60 13.97
C ASN A 150 -14.98 14.55 15.12
N CYS A 151 -14.60 14.27 16.38
CA CYS A 151 -14.97 15.08 17.54
C CYS A 151 -14.05 16.30 17.76
N VAL A 152 -13.00 16.44 16.96
CA VAL A 152 -12.04 17.55 17.06
C VAL A 152 -12.09 18.41 15.80
N ARG A 153 -11.61 19.66 15.89
CA ARG A 153 -11.55 20.54 14.71
C ARG A 153 -10.59 19.97 13.67
N PRO A 154 -10.93 20.06 12.37
CA PRO A 154 -10.06 19.61 11.31
C PRO A 154 -8.81 20.49 11.21
N GLY A 155 -7.68 19.86 10.86
CA GLY A 155 -6.38 20.49 10.74
C GLY A 155 -6.00 20.82 9.30
N LEU A 156 -5.18 21.87 9.12
CA LEU A 156 -4.43 22.09 7.88
C LEU A 156 -3.35 21.02 7.70
N THR A 157 -2.72 20.62 8.81
CA THR A 157 -1.86 19.43 8.90
C THR A 157 -2.27 18.53 10.06
N GLY A 158 -1.79 17.30 10.08
CA GLY A 158 -2.15 16.31 11.09
C GLY A 158 -1.25 15.09 11.10
N TRP A 159 -1.46 14.22 12.09
CA TRP A 159 -0.63 13.04 12.30
C TRP A 159 -0.66 12.08 11.09
N ALA A 160 -1.82 11.80 10.53
CA ALA A 160 -1.92 11.02 9.29
C ALA A 160 -1.22 11.73 8.11
N GLN A 161 -1.26 13.06 8.06
CA GLN A 161 -0.65 13.86 7.01
C GLN A 161 0.90 13.81 7.03
N ILE A 162 1.52 13.56 8.18
CA ILE A 162 2.99 13.42 8.24
C ILE A 162 3.47 11.96 8.19
N ASN A 163 2.56 10.98 8.34
CA ASN A 163 2.89 9.55 8.33
C ASN A 163 2.46 8.82 7.03
N GLY A 164 2.04 9.54 6.00
CA GLY A 164 1.71 8.95 4.69
C GLY A 164 0.72 9.74 3.82
N ARG A 165 0.13 10.83 4.32
CA ARG A 165 -0.81 11.70 3.57
C ARG A 165 -1.96 10.95 2.90
N ASP A 166 -1.90 10.85 1.57
CA ASP A 166 -2.92 10.31 0.69
C ASP A 166 -2.56 8.88 0.23
N GLU A 167 -1.43 8.33 0.67
CA GLU A 167 -1.04 6.92 0.45
C GLU A 167 -1.65 5.97 1.51
N LEU A 168 -2.23 6.53 2.58
CA LEU A 168 -2.79 5.78 3.70
C LEU A 168 -4.20 5.29 3.40
N GLU A 169 -4.42 3.98 3.47
CA GLU A 169 -5.75 3.36 3.44
C GLU A 169 -6.68 3.97 4.51
N ILE A 170 -7.98 4.01 4.21
CA ILE A 170 -9.01 4.63 5.07
C ILE A 170 -8.92 4.16 6.54
N PRO A 171 -8.80 2.85 6.85
CA PRO A 171 -8.68 2.40 8.24
C PRO A 171 -7.41 2.88 8.93
N VAL A 172 -6.27 2.87 8.22
CA VAL A 172 -4.99 3.34 8.75
C VAL A 172 -5.02 4.85 8.98
N LYS A 173 -5.59 5.59 8.04
CA LYS A 173 -5.77 7.04 8.14
C LYS A 173 -6.67 7.42 9.31
N ALA A 174 -7.84 6.78 9.43
CA ALA A 174 -8.76 7.00 10.53
C ALA A 174 -8.14 6.64 11.89
N LYS A 175 -7.36 5.54 11.96
CA LYS A 175 -6.64 5.16 13.16
C LYS A 175 -5.56 6.18 13.54
N LEU A 176 -4.75 6.65 12.59
CA LEU A 176 -3.74 7.69 12.84
C LEU A 176 -4.39 9.01 13.28
N ASP A 177 -5.50 9.40 12.65
CA ASP A 177 -6.29 10.54 13.10
C ASP A 177 -6.84 10.33 14.53
N GLY A 178 -7.21 9.10 14.87
CA GLY A 178 -7.57 8.67 16.22
C GLY A 178 -6.43 8.72 17.23
N GLU A 179 -5.23 8.29 16.85
CA GLU A 179 -4.02 8.38 17.67
C GLU A 179 -3.67 9.83 17.97
N TYR A 180 -3.86 10.73 17.01
CA TYR A 180 -3.76 12.16 17.24
C TYR A 180 -4.76 12.64 18.29
N VAL A 181 -6.04 12.22 18.21
CA VAL A 181 -7.04 12.58 19.21
C VAL A 181 -6.68 12.01 20.59
N LYS A 182 -6.18 10.78 20.66
CA LYS A 182 -5.76 10.15 21.92
C LYS A 182 -4.61 10.91 22.59
N GLU A 183 -3.60 11.31 21.82
CA GLU A 183 -2.43 12.04 22.32
C GLU A 183 -2.58 13.57 22.22
N LEU A 184 -3.82 14.05 22.02
CA LEU A 184 -4.11 15.47 21.80
C LEU A 184 -3.52 16.35 22.91
N GLY A 185 -2.56 17.19 22.54
CA GLY A 185 -1.77 18.00 23.46
C GLY A 185 -0.66 18.75 22.74
N PHE A 186 -0.05 19.72 23.44
CA PHE A 186 0.99 20.59 22.89
C PHE A 186 2.15 19.84 22.22
N LYS A 187 2.65 18.78 22.88
CA LYS A 187 3.75 17.95 22.34
C LYS A 187 3.39 17.31 21.00
N MET A 188 2.15 16.84 20.86
CA MET A 188 1.68 16.20 19.63
C MET A 188 1.51 17.21 18.49
N ASP A 189 1.01 18.40 18.80
CA ASP A 189 0.89 19.50 17.83
C ASP A 189 2.24 19.97 17.31
N VAL A 190 3.22 20.14 18.20
CA VAL A 190 4.61 20.48 17.84
C VAL A 190 5.20 19.40 16.94
N LYS A 191 4.98 18.12 17.26
CA LYS A 191 5.43 16.99 16.44
C LYS A 191 4.82 17.01 15.04
N CYS A 192 3.52 17.30 14.93
CA CYS A 192 2.85 17.44 13.63
C CYS A 192 3.39 18.62 12.83
N LEU A 193 3.62 19.76 13.47
CA LEU A 193 4.13 20.97 12.83
C LEU A 193 5.54 20.76 12.27
N PHE A 194 6.48 20.27 13.07
CA PHE A 194 7.86 19.99 12.61
C PHE A 194 7.89 18.88 11.56
N GLY A 195 7.08 17.83 11.71
CA GLY A 195 6.95 16.78 10.70
C GLY A 195 6.46 17.33 9.35
N THR A 196 5.57 18.33 9.39
CA THR A 196 5.06 18.99 8.18
C THR A 196 6.15 19.84 7.52
N ILE A 197 6.87 20.66 8.29
CA ILE A 197 7.99 21.47 7.76
C ILE A 197 9.03 20.55 7.09
N HIS A 198 9.37 19.43 7.74
CA HIS A 198 10.30 18.45 7.20
C HIS A 198 9.79 17.80 5.89
N SER A 199 8.51 17.41 5.86
CA SER A 199 7.86 16.82 4.67
C SER A 199 7.82 17.81 3.49
N VAL A 200 7.49 19.08 3.75
CA VAL A 200 7.43 20.13 2.72
C VAL A 200 8.82 20.47 2.17
N LEU A 201 9.83 20.60 3.04
CA LEU A 201 11.21 20.87 2.61
C LEU A 201 11.84 19.73 1.80
N LYS A 202 11.44 18.48 2.06
CA LYS A 202 11.90 17.31 1.31
C LYS A 202 11.17 17.07 -0.02
N GLN A 203 10.14 17.85 -0.33
CA GLN A 203 9.21 17.59 -1.46
C GLN A 203 8.69 16.13 -1.46
N ASP A 204 8.55 15.50 -0.30
CA ASP A 204 8.05 14.13 -0.21
C ASP A 204 6.52 14.14 -0.48
N GLY A 205 6.11 13.54 -1.60
CA GLY A 205 4.76 12.99 -1.81
C GLY A 205 3.60 13.97 -2.07
N VAL A 206 3.66 14.79 -3.11
CA VAL A 206 2.45 15.43 -3.67
C VAL A 206 1.84 14.51 -4.73
N VAL A 207 0.95 13.61 -4.31
CA VAL A 207 0.07 12.84 -5.20
C VAL A 207 -1.36 13.13 -4.78
N GLU A 208 -2.09 13.94 -5.54
CA GLU A 208 -3.50 14.23 -5.27
C GLU A 208 -4.36 13.00 -5.58
N GLY A 209 -5.02 12.42 -4.58
CA GLY A 209 -6.19 11.54 -4.80
C GLY A 209 -6.03 10.04 -4.54
N GLY A 210 -4.97 9.60 -3.86
CA GLY A 210 -4.84 8.19 -3.46
C GLY A 210 -5.92 7.76 -2.47
N THR A 211 -6.45 6.55 -2.66
CA THR A 211 -7.37 5.74 -1.80
C THR A 211 -8.86 5.68 -2.15
N GLY A 212 -9.39 6.51 -3.05
CA GLY A 212 -10.82 6.44 -3.42
C GLY A 212 -11.17 5.55 -4.62
N GLU A 213 -10.25 5.35 -5.57
CA GLU A 213 -10.56 4.75 -6.87
C GLU A 213 -10.59 3.21 -6.89
N LEU A 214 -9.72 2.54 -6.12
CA LEU A 214 -9.64 1.07 -6.12
C LEU A 214 -10.93 0.42 -5.60
N TYR A 215 -11.62 1.08 -4.66
CA TYR A 215 -12.85 0.57 -4.05
C TYR A 215 -14.13 0.96 -4.83
N LYS A 216 -14.09 2.07 -5.61
CA LYS A 216 -15.26 2.56 -6.36
C LYS A 216 -15.40 1.98 -7.77
N LYS A 217 -14.29 1.64 -8.43
CA LYS A 217 -14.33 1.00 -9.75
C LYS A 217 -14.86 -0.44 -9.66
N SER A 218 -14.47 -1.21 -8.64
CA SER A 218 -14.96 -2.59 -8.45
C SER A 218 -16.48 -2.66 -8.23
N HIS A 219 -17.06 -1.81 -7.38
CA HIS A 219 -18.50 -1.86 -7.08
C HIS A 219 -19.41 -1.37 -8.20
N ARG A 220 -19.03 -0.32 -8.96
CA ARG A 220 -19.86 0.20 -10.06
C ARG A 220 -19.84 -0.68 -11.32
N GLU A 221 -18.72 -1.36 -11.57
CA GLU A 221 -18.63 -2.33 -12.66
C GLU A 221 -19.49 -3.57 -12.33
N GLN A 222 -19.44 -4.04 -11.08
CA GLN A 222 -20.21 -5.20 -10.61
C GLN A 222 -21.73 -4.96 -10.66
N GLU A 223 -22.21 -3.79 -10.21
CA GLU A 223 -23.64 -3.44 -10.28
C GLU A 223 -24.14 -3.31 -11.73
N ARG A 224 -23.30 -2.80 -12.66
CA ARG A 224 -23.66 -2.74 -14.09
C ARG A 224 -23.72 -4.13 -14.72
N ILE A 225 -22.80 -5.03 -14.36
CA ILE A 225 -22.79 -6.41 -14.85
C ILE A 225 -23.99 -7.18 -14.31
N ASP A 226 -24.34 -7.03 -13.02
CA ASP A 226 -25.48 -7.71 -12.41
C ASP A 226 -26.83 -7.27 -13.00
N VAL A 227 -26.95 -6.00 -13.39
CA VAL A 227 -28.15 -5.48 -14.08
C VAL A 227 -28.28 -6.02 -15.51
N ILE A 228 -27.18 -6.09 -16.27
CA ILE A 228 -27.17 -6.61 -17.65
C ILE A 228 -27.45 -8.12 -17.67
N VAL A 229 -26.88 -8.86 -16.73
CA VAL A 229 -27.04 -10.31 -16.57
C VAL A 229 -28.44 -10.70 -16.04
N SER A 230 -29.18 -9.77 -15.44
CA SER A 230 -30.53 -10.03 -14.89
C SER A 230 -31.65 -10.06 -15.93
N SER A 231 -31.37 -9.76 -17.21
CA SER A 231 -32.38 -9.84 -18.25
C SER A 231 -32.74 -11.30 -18.61
N ASN A 232 -34.02 -11.67 -18.47
CA ASN A 232 -34.51 -13.04 -18.72
C ASN A 232 -34.26 -13.55 -20.15
N LYS A 233 -34.12 -12.64 -21.12
CA LYS A 233 -33.84 -12.97 -22.52
C LYS A 233 -32.39 -13.46 -22.71
N MET A 234 -31.42 -12.76 -22.12
CA MET A 234 -30.00 -13.12 -22.20
C MET A 234 -29.71 -14.43 -21.44
N LYS A 235 -30.36 -14.64 -20.29
CA LYS A 235 -30.27 -15.91 -19.54
C LYS A 235 -30.74 -17.11 -20.36
N LYS A 236 -31.74 -16.94 -21.22
CA LYS A 236 -32.27 -18.01 -22.08
C LYS A 236 -31.33 -18.30 -23.25
N GLU A 237 -30.87 -17.26 -23.95
CA GLU A 237 -29.92 -17.38 -25.07
C GLU A 237 -28.57 -18.00 -24.63
N ILE A 238 -28.05 -17.60 -23.46
CA ILE A 238 -26.83 -18.19 -22.88
C ILE A 238 -27.05 -19.66 -22.49
N ARG A 239 -28.25 -20.03 -22.04
CA ARG A 239 -28.58 -21.41 -21.64
C ARG A 239 -28.76 -22.33 -22.83
N GLU A 240 -29.26 -21.81 -23.95
CA GLU A 240 -29.38 -22.54 -25.22
C GLU A 240 -28.02 -22.70 -25.89
N TRP A 241 -27.21 -21.63 -25.93
CA TRP A 241 -25.82 -21.67 -26.44
C TRP A 241 -24.93 -22.66 -25.66
N LYS A 242 -25.07 -22.72 -24.32
CA LYS A 242 -24.36 -23.68 -23.46
C LYS A 242 -24.82 -25.14 -23.63
N ARG A 243 -25.97 -25.41 -24.25
CA ARG A 243 -26.41 -26.78 -24.58
C ARG A 243 -25.87 -27.27 -25.92
N GLU A 244 -25.65 -26.36 -26.87
CA GLU A 244 -25.12 -26.69 -28.20
C GLU A 244 -23.63 -27.03 -28.15
N ILE A 245 -22.89 -26.40 -27.24
CA ILE A 245 -21.49 -26.74 -26.96
C ILE A 245 -21.53 -27.70 -25.77
N LYS A 246 -21.14 -28.98 -25.95
CA LYS A 246 -20.99 -29.98 -24.88
C LYS A 246 -19.90 -29.60 -23.87
N ILE A 247 -20.08 -28.49 -23.14
CA ILE A 247 -19.26 -28.10 -22.00
C ILE A 247 -19.93 -28.73 -20.79
N ASP A 248 -19.66 -30.01 -20.57
CA ASP A 248 -19.99 -30.67 -19.32
C ASP A 248 -19.20 -30.00 -18.18
N ASN A 249 -19.95 -29.39 -17.26
CA ASN A 249 -19.61 -29.07 -15.86
C ASN A 249 -18.11 -28.93 -15.51
N ILE A 250 -17.55 -27.73 -15.69
CA ILE A 250 -16.48 -27.26 -14.80
C ILE A 250 -17.07 -26.16 -13.93
N SER A 251 -17.47 -26.51 -12.70
CA SER A 251 -17.76 -25.51 -11.69
C SER A 251 -16.51 -24.70 -11.39
N ALA A 252 -16.63 -23.38 -11.31
CA ALA A 252 -15.52 -22.50 -10.94
C ALA A 252 -14.87 -22.95 -9.62
N LYS A 253 -13.52 -23.04 -9.59
CA LYS A 253 -12.77 -23.39 -8.38
C LYS A 253 -12.97 -22.31 -7.32
N LYS A 254 -13.36 -22.70 -6.11
CA LYS A 254 -13.52 -21.80 -4.96
C LYS A 254 -12.21 -21.71 -4.19
N ILE A 255 -11.71 -20.49 -4.04
CA ILE A 255 -10.39 -20.21 -3.47
C ILE A 255 -10.58 -19.25 -2.29
N LEU A 256 -10.00 -19.58 -1.14
CA LEU A 256 -9.92 -18.67 0.00
C LEU A 256 -8.51 -18.11 0.11
N ILE A 257 -8.38 -16.78 0.06
CA ILE A 257 -7.12 -16.07 0.31
C ILE A 257 -7.12 -15.53 1.75
N THR A 258 -6.21 -16.01 2.59
CA THR A 258 -6.12 -15.54 3.98
C THR A 258 -5.18 -14.34 4.08
N GLY A 259 -5.58 -13.27 4.76
CA GLY A 259 -4.83 -12.03 4.88
C GLY A 259 -5.36 -10.95 3.94
N THR A 260 -6.58 -10.48 4.23
CA THR A 260 -7.20 -9.33 3.53
C THR A 260 -6.23 -8.14 3.48
N ASN A 261 -6.28 -7.39 2.37
CA ASN A 261 -5.40 -6.24 2.10
C ASN A 261 -3.89 -6.57 2.00
N SER A 262 -3.50 -7.86 1.94
CA SER A 262 -2.13 -8.21 1.61
C SER A 262 -1.82 -7.89 0.14
N TYR A 263 -0.64 -7.32 -0.13
CA TYR A 263 -0.22 -6.97 -1.49
C TYR A 263 -0.31 -8.15 -2.45
N ILE A 264 0.21 -9.31 -2.03
CA ILE A 264 0.24 -10.54 -2.83
C ILE A 264 -1.17 -11.11 -2.98
N GLY A 265 -1.96 -11.17 -1.90
CA GLY A 265 -3.32 -11.69 -1.93
C GLY A 265 -4.23 -10.90 -2.86
N MET A 266 -4.23 -9.57 -2.76
CA MET A 266 -5.01 -8.70 -3.64
C MET A 266 -4.57 -8.78 -5.10
N SER A 267 -3.27 -8.95 -5.35
CA SER A 267 -2.75 -9.09 -6.71
C SER A 267 -3.21 -10.40 -7.35
N VAL A 268 -3.15 -11.50 -6.59
CA VAL A 268 -3.65 -12.82 -7.04
C VAL A 268 -5.16 -12.80 -7.22
N ASP A 269 -5.91 -12.22 -6.29
CA ASP A 269 -7.37 -12.01 -6.42
C ASP A 269 -7.70 -11.25 -7.71
N THR A 270 -7.08 -10.09 -7.92
CA THR A 270 -7.26 -9.28 -9.13
C THR A 270 -6.89 -10.07 -10.40
N TRP A 271 -5.86 -10.90 -10.34
CA TRP A 271 -5.42 -11.71 -11.47
C TRP A 271 -6.43 -12.81 -11.82
N LEU A 272 -6.94 -13.52 -10.81
CA LEU A 272 -7.90 -14.62 -10.98
C LEU A 272 -9.30 -14.11 -11.31
N SER A 273 -9.70 -12.95 -10.79
CA SER A 273 -10.98 -12.29 -11.06
C SER A 273 -11.16 -11.88 -12.53
N LYS A 274 -10.09 -11.86 -13.33
CA LYS A 274 -10.18 -11.73 -14.80
C LYS A 274 -10.83 -12.95 -15.48
N MET A 275 -11.00 -14.06 -14.76
CA MET A 275 -11.54 -15.33 -15.25
C MET A 275 -12.66 -15.84 -14.32
N PRO A 276 -13.78 -15.09 -14.19
CA PRO A 276 -14.84 -15.38 -13.20
C PRO A 276 -15.58 -16.71 -13.45
N ASP A 277 -15.56 -17.21 -14.69
CA ASP A 277 -16.12 -18.52 -15.03
C ASP A 277 -15.26 -19.69 -14.49
N LYS A 278 -13.98 -19.44 -14.18
CA LYS A 278 -13.03 -20.46 -13.72
C LYS A 278 -12.73 -20.39 -12.23
N TYR A 279 -12.81 -19.20 -11.62
CA TYR A 279 -12.43 -19.00 -10.22
C TYR A 279 -13.46 -18.15 -9.47
N LYS A 280 -13.70 -18.52 -8.22
CA LYS A 280 -14.39 -17.71 -7.23
C LYS A 280 -13.46 -17.50 -6.05
N VAL A 281 -13.16 -16.25 -5.74
CA VAL A 281 -12.17 -15.89 -4.73
C VAL A 281 -12.88 -15.20 -3.57
N ASP A 282 -12.68 -15.72 -2.36
CA ASP A 282 -13.04 -15.04 -1.13
C ASP A 282 -11.76 -14.65 -0.37
N THR A 283 -11.86 -13.61 0.45
CA THR A 283 -10.76 -13.18 1.31
C THR A 283 -11.18 -13.14 2.77
N ILE A 284 -10.25 -13.42 3.67
CA ILE A 284 -10.52 -13.34 5.11
C ILE A 284 -9.38 -12.67 5.88
N ASP A 285 -9.75 -11.84 6.84
CA ASP A 285 -8.82 -11.22 7.78
C ASP A 285 -8.47 -12.21 8.90
N MET A 286 -7.18 -12.31 9.18
CA MET A 286 -6.62 -13.23 10.18
C MET A 286 -6.20 -12.50 11.46
N THR A 287 -6.41 -11.18 11.55
CA THR A 287 -6.06 -10.41 12.76
C THR A 287 -6.99 -10.67 13.93
N LYS A 288 -8.21 -11.13 13.66
CA LYS A 288 -9.22 -11.53 14.65
C LYS A 288 -9.49 -13.03 14.53
N ASP A 289 -9.99 -13.64 15.60
CA ASP A 289 -10.28 -15.08 15.63
C ASP A 289 -11.54 -15.49 14.84
N THR A 290 -12.22 -14.56 14.15
CA THR A 290 -13.44 -14.81 13.36
C THR A 290 -13.25 -15.82 12.22
N TRP A 291 -12.02 -16.02 11.74
CA TRP A 291 -11.74 -17.05 10.73
C TRP A 291 -11.89 -18.48 11.26
N LYS A 292 -11.82 -18.67 12.58
CA LYS A 292 -12.00 -19.99 13.21
C LYS A 292 -13.43 -20.49 13.04
N ASP A 293 -14.40 -19.59 12.95
CA ASP A 293 -15.82 -19.90 12.77
C ASP A 293 -16.20 -20.08 11.29
N MET A 294 -15.30 -19.72 10.36
CA MET A 294 -15.55 -19.87 8.93
C MET A 294 -15.53 -21.35 8.52
N ASP A 295 -16.49 -21.74 7.69
CA ASP A 295 -16.52 -23.06 7.07
C ASP A 295 -15.52 -23.12 5.91
N PHE A 296 -14.49 -23.96 6.06
CA PHE A 296 -13.46 -24.15 5.04
C PHE A 296 -13.83 -25.24 4.02
N SER A 297 -14.84 -26.07 4.30
CA SER A 297 -15.20 -27.23 3.47
C SER A 297 -15.76 -26.84 2.10
N ILE A 298 -16.22 -25.58 1.97
CA ILE A 298 -16.74 -25.04 0.71
C ILE A 298 -15.64 -24.64 -0.29
N TYR A 299 -14.37 -24.63 0.12
CA TYR A 299 -13.24 -24.19 -0.70
C TYR A 299 -12.44 -25.37 -1.25
N ASP A 300 -12.07 -25.27 -2.52
CA ASP A 300 -11.17 -26.24 -3.16
C ASP A 300 -9.71 -25.98 -2.77
N VAL A 301 -9.35 -24.70 -2.64
CA VAL A 301 -7.98 -24.24 -2.38
C VAL A 301 -7.95 -23.15 -1.31
N ILE A 302 -6.98 -23.23 -0.41
CA ILE A 302 -6.61 -22.09 0.45
C ILE A 302 -5.24 -21.56 0.05
N PHE A 303 -5.18 -20.27 -0.28
CA PHE A 303 -3.94 -19.54 -0.52
C PHE A 303 -3.58 -18.68 0.69
N HIS A 304 -2.62 -19.15 1.48
CA HIS A 304 -2.22 -18.53 2.73
C HIS A 304 -1.10 -17.49 2.53
N VAL A 305 -1.51 -16.22 2.53
CA VAL A 305 -0.60 -15.06 2.41
C VAL A 305 -0.52 -14.22 3.69
N ALA A 306 -1.31 -14.55 4.72
CA ALA A 306 -1.27 -13.88 6.00
C ALA A 306 0.11 -14.06 6.64
N GLY A 307 0.70 -12.96 7.12
CA GLY A 307 2.04 -12.99 7.67
C GLY A 307 2.59 -11.61 7.90
N ILE A 308 3.53 -11.51 8.83
CA ILE A 308 4.31 -10.30 9.06
C ILE A 308 5.58 -10.37 8.21
N ALA A 309 5.82 -9.33 7.41
CA ALA A 309 6.99 -9.17 6.56
C ALA A 309 7.68 -7.83 6.84
N HIS A 310 8.90 -7.66 6.31
CA HIS A 310 9.69 -6.42 6.38
C HIS A 310 10.14 -5.99 7.79
N ALA A 311 10.57 -6.95 8.63
CA ALA A 311 11.16 -6.67 9.93
C ALA A 311 12.43 -5.80 9.83
N ASP A 312 12.53 -4.74 10.63
CA ASP A 312 13.82 -4.16 11.01
C ASP A 312 14.45 -5.07 12.08
N VAL A 313 15.26 -6.02 11.62
CA VAL A 313 15.88 -7.08 12.44
C VAL A 313 16.93 -6.54 13.43
N GLY A 314 17.34 -5.28 13.31
CA GLY A 314 18.41 -4.70 14.13
C GLY A 314 18.01 -4.28 15.55
N SER A 315 16.72 -4.06 15.83
CA SER A 315 16.26 -3.60 17.15
C SER A 315 14.77 -3.90 17.39
N VAL A 316 14.42 -5.17 17.56
CA VAL A 316 13.07 -5.62 17.92
C VAL A 316 13.03 -6.18 19.33
N THR A 317 11.98 -5.81 20.06
CA THR A 317 11.68 -6.33 21.39
C THR A 317 11.34 -7.82 21.34
N GLU A 318 11.54 -8.54 22.45
CA GLU A 318 11.22 -9.97 22.52
C GLU A 318 9.73 -10.25 22.25
N LYS A 319 8.84 -9.34 22.68
CA LYS A 319 7.40 -9.39 22.36
C LYS A 319 7.13 -9.33 20.85
N GLN A 320 7.86 -8.49 20.12
CA GLN A 320 7.73 -8.43 18.67
C GLN A 320 8.23 -9.72 18.02
N LYS A 321 9.35 -10.30 18.47
CA LYS A 321 9.82 -11.59 17.96
C LYS A 321 8.79 -12.70 18.17
N GLN A 322 8.21 -12.80 19.37
CA GLN A 322 7.15 -13.77 19.66
C GLN A 322 5.93 -13.59 18.76
N LEU A 323 5.55 -12.35 18.44
CA LEU A 323 4.48 -12.08 17.50
C LEU A 323 4.78 -12.62 16.09
N TYR A 324 6.04 -12.57 15.64
CA TYR A 324 6.45 -13.18 14.36
C TYR A 324 6.23 -14.69 14.37
N TYR A 325 6.64 -15.40 15.43
CA TYR A 325 6.39 -16.84 15.52
C TYR A 325 4.89 -17.15 15.59
N LYS A 326 4.13 -16.42 16.40
CA LYS A 326 2.68 -16.60 16.50
C LYS A 326 1.98 -16.46 15.15
N VAL A 327 2.33 -15.44 14.37
CA VAL A 327 1.65 -15.14 13.10
C VAL A 327 2.22 -15.93 11.92
N ASN A 328 3.54 -15.99 11.77
CA ASN A 328 4.15 -16.63 10.60
C ASN A 328 4.27 -18.15 10.76
N THR A 329 4.31 -18.67 11.99
CA THR A 329 4.44 -20.09 12.27
C THR A 329 3.11 -20.67 12.76
N ASP A 330 2.64 -20.25 13.93
CA ASP A 330 1.58 -20.97 14.63
C ASP A 330 0.23 -20.81 13.93
N LEU A 331 -0.15 -19.57 13.61
CA LEU A 331 -1.35 -19.27 12.83
C LEU A 331 -1.34 -19.99 11.47
N ALA A 332 -0.22 -19.93 10.73
CA ALA A 332 -0.12 -20.59 9.43
C ALA A 332 -0.34 -22.11 9.52
N VAL A 333 0.20 -22.74 10.56
CA VAL A 333 0.01 -24.18 10.83
C VAL A 333 -1.43 -24.47 11.28
N GLU A 334 -2.02 -23.63 12.11
CA GLU A 334 -3.40 -23.78 12.58
C GLU A 334 -4.39 -23.72 11.41
N VAL A 335 -4.22 -22.74 10.51
CA VAL A 335 -5.05 -22.60 9.30
C VAL A 335 -4.88 -23.81 8.38
N ALA A 336 -3.65 -24.28 8.17
CA ALA A 336 -3.39 -25.46 7.35
C ALA A 336 -4.02 -26.73 7.93
N LYS A 337 -4.01 -26.90 9.26
CA LYS A 337 -4.69 -28.01 9.94
C LYS A 337 -6.20 -27.93 9.77
N LYS A 338 -6.80 -26.76 10.03
CA LYS A 338 -8.24 -26.54 9.82
C LYS A 338 -8.65 -26.81 8.36
N ALA A 339 -7.84 -26.39 7.40
CA ALA A 339 -8.07 -26.67 5.98
C ALA A 339 -8.09 -28.17 5.68
N LYS A 340 -7.13 -28.91 6.23
CA LYS A 340 -7.03 -30.34 6.09
C LYS A 340 -8.22 -31.07 6.74
N GLU A 341 -8.58 -30.67 7.95
CA GLU A 341 -9.73 -31.21 8.68
C GLU A 341 -11.06 -30.94 7.97
N ALA A 342 -11.19 -29.79 7.31
CA ALA A 342 -12.36 -29.42 6.52
C ALA A 342 -12.42 -30.08 5.13
N GLY A 343 -11.41 -30.88 4.75
CA GLY A 343 -11.39 -31.59 3.47
C GLY A 343 -10.98 -30.74 2.25
N VAL A 344 -10.35 -29.59 2.45
CA VAL A 344 -9.81 -28.77 1.36
C VAL A 344 -8.77 -29.57 0.57
N SER A 345 -8.80 -29.52 -0.77
CA SER A 345 -7.91 -30.34 -1.60
C SER A 345 -6.46 -29.84 -1.67
N GLN A 346 -6.24 -28.53 -1.58
CA GLN A 346 -4.92 -27.91 -1.73
C GLN A 346 -4.72 -26.72 -0.80
N PHE A 347 -3.52 -26.64 -0.21
CA PHE A 347 -3.06 -25.52 0.59
C PHE A 347 -1.77 -24.93 0.02
N ILE A 348 -1.80 -23.65 -0.34
CA ILE A 348 -0.65 -22.93 -0.92
C ILE A 348 -0.11 -21.94 0.12
N PHE A 349 1.12 -22.16 0.59
CA PHE A 349 1.77 -21.37 1.64
C PHE A 349 2.86 -20.45 1.08
N MET A 350 2.82 -19.16 1.43
CA MET A 350 3.88 -18.19 1.12
C MET A 350 5.01 -18.19 2.17
N SER A 351 6.07 -18.93 1.85
CA SER A 351 7.39 -18.84 2.50
C SER A 351 8.24 -17.75 1.81
N SER A 352 9.57 -17.79 1.91
CA SER A 352 10.46 -16.80 1.28
C SER A 352 11.90 -17.30 1.17
N MET A 353 12.64 -16.75 0.21
CA MET A 353 14.10 -16.93 0.09
C MET A 353 14.89 -16.56 1.36
N ILE A 354 14.31 -15.76 2.25
CA ILE A 354 14.93 -15.38 3.52
C ILE A 354 15.28 -16.57 4.44
N VAL A 355 14.67 -17.75 4.22
CA VAL A 355 15.05 -18.99 4.93
C VAL A 355 16.49 -19.44 4.63
N TYR A 356 17.11 -18.91 3.58
CA TYR A 356 18.51 -19.15 3.20
C TYR A 356 19.47 -18.03 3.61
N SER A 357 19.02 -17.05 4.41
CA SER A 357 19.78 -15.83 4.71
C SER A 357 21.12 -16.05 5.45
N GLY A 358 21.30 -17.18 6.13
CA GLY A 358 22.52 -17.57 6.84
C GLY A 358 23.35 -18.63 6.10
N CYS A 359 22.98 -18.98 4.87
CA CYS A 359 23.78 -19.83 3.98
C CYS A 359 25.02 -19.08 3.50
N LYS A 360 26.13 -19.79 3.27
CA LYS A 360 27.37 -19.20 2.73
C LYS A 360 27.30 -19.06 1.20
N GLU A 361 26.43 -19.85 0.60
CA GLU A 361 26.16 -19.94 -0.82
C GLU A 361 25.51 -18.66 -1.33
N LYS A 362 26.11 -18.07 -2.36
CA LYS A 362 25.59 -16.88 -3.05
C LYS A 362 24.48 -17.21 -4.06
N ILE A 363 24.54 -18.43 -4.60
CA ILE A 363 23.54 -18.99 -5.50
C ILE A 363 22.96 -20.20 -4.79
N ILE A 364 21.67 -20.14 -4.49
CA ILE A 364 20.91 -21.18 -3.82
C ILE A 364 20.53 -22.22 -4.88
N THR A 365 20.86 -23.48 -4.61
CA THR A 365 20.58 -24.62 -5.49
C THR A 365 19.62 -25.60 -4.81
N SER A 366 19.21 -26.65 -5.52
CA SER A 366 18.35 -27.70 -4.97
C SER A 366 18.98 -28.46 -3.80
N SER A 367 20.32 -28.50 -3.72
CA SER A 367 21.06 -29.13 -2.62
C SER A 367 21.30 -28.19 -1.43
N THR A 368 21.04 -26.89 -1.59
CA THR A 368 21.24 -25.91 -0.51
C THR A 368 20.21 -26.11 0.59
N VAL A 369 20.69 -26.33 1.82
CA VAL A 369 19.84 -26.52 3.01
C VAL A 369 19.50 -25.16 3.63
N PRO A 370 18.20 -24.85 3.89
CA PRO A 370 17.81 -23.62 4.56
C PRO A 370 18.51 -23.42 5.91
N LYS A 371 19.08 -22.24 6.10
CA LYS A 371 19.70 -21.79 7.34
C LYS A 371 19.34 -20.31 7.57
N PRO A 372 18.25 -20.00 8.28
CA PRO A 372 17.86 -18.61 8.50
C PRO A 372 18.82 -17.89 9.46
N LEU A 373 19.14 -16.63 9.18
CA LEU A 373 20.05 -15.80 10.00
C LEU A 373 19.30 -15.05 11.12
N ASN A 374 17.99 -14.86 11.00
CA ASN A 374 17.19 -14.06 11.92
C ASN A 374 15.83 -14.70 12.22
N PHE A 375 15.15 -14.21 13.26
CA PHE A 375 13.85 -14.72 13.73
C PHE A 375 12.74 -14.66 12.66
N TYR A 376 12.79 -13.70 11.73
CA TYR A 376 11.81 -13.63 10.64
C TYR A 376 11.98 -14.81 9.68
N GLY A 377 13.22 -15.06 9.22
CA GLY A 377 13.53 -16.23 8.41
C GLY A 377 13.28 -17.54 9.14
N ASP A 378 13.59 -17.59 10.42
CA ASP A 378 13.35 -18.78 11.24
C ASP A 378 11.85 -19.09 11.41
N SER A 379 11.02 -18.06 11.69
CA SER A 379 9.55 -18.25 11.75
C SER A 379 8.99 -18.84 10.45
N LYS A 380 9.40 -18.31 9.28
CA LYS A 380 8.96 -18.82 7.98
C LYS A 380 9.47 -20.24 7.71
N TRP A 381 10.70 -20.54 8.14
CA TRP A 381 11.27 -21.88 7.99
C TRP A 381 10.55 -22.93 8.85
N GLN A 382 10.24 -22.61 10.11
CA GLN A 382 9.49 -23.50 10.97
C GLN A 382 8.07 -23.77 10.43
N ALA A 383 7.40 -22.74 9.92
CA ALA A 383 6.08 -22.88 9.29
C ALA A 383 6.14 -23.80 8.07
N ASP A 384 7.08 -23.56 7.16
CA ASP A 384 7.35 -24.36 5.97
C ASP A 384 7.53 -25.84 6.32
N GLN A 385 8.38 -26.16 7.31
CA GLN A 385 8.60 -27.54 7.75
C GLN A 385 7.35 -28.19 8.35
N LYS A 386 6.61 -27.46 9.20
CA LYS A 386 5.40 -27.98 9.87
C LYS A 386 4.26 -28.20 8.89
N ILE A 387 4.02 -27.26 7.96
CA ILE A 387 2.94 -27.33 6.98
C ILE A 387 3.20 -28.45 5.95
N ARG A 388 4.45 -28.65 5.50
CA ARG A 388 4.78 -29.76 4.60
C ARG A 388 4.51 -31.14 5.19
N LYS A 389 4.58 -31.30 6.51
CA LYS A 389 4.22 -32.56 7.18
C LYS A 389 2.73 -32.87 7.15
N LEU A 390 1.89 -31.89 6.80
CA LEU A 390 0.45 -32.10 6.64
C LEU A 390 0.08 -32.69 5.28
N LEU A 391 1.01 -32.70 4.31
CA LEU A 391 0.79 -33.26 2.99
C LEU A 391 0.40 -34.74 3.07
N ASP A 392 -0.64 -35.12 2.33
CA ASP A 392 -0.98 -36.52 2.07
C ASP A 392 -1.68 -36.68 0.71
N LYS A 393 -2.28 -37.85 0.45
CA LYS A 393 -2.96 -38.17 -0.79
C LYS A 393 -4.16 -37.26 -1.10
N ASN A 394 -4.82 -36.71 -0.08
CA ASN A 394 -6.04 -35.92 -0.20
C ASN A 394 -5.79 -34.43 0.08
N PHE A 395 -4.70 -34.09 0.77
CA PHE A 395 -4.33 -32.72 1.12
C PHE A 395 -2.98 -32.36 0.48
N LYS A 396 -3.03 -31.69 -0.67
CA LYS A 396 -1.83 -31.23 -1.38
C LYS A 396 -1.30 -29.95 -0.74
N VAL A 397 0.02 -29.85 -0.62
CA VAL A 397 0.69 -28.69 -0.02
C VAL A 397 1.69 -28.10 -1.00
N VAL A 398 1.52 -26.83 -1.34
CA VAL A 398 2.48 -26.05 -2.12
C VAL A 398 3.17 -25.06 -1.19
N VAL A 399 4.51 -25.06 -1.18
CA VAL A 399 5.29 -24.03 -0.51
C VAL A 399 6.03 -23.19 -1.53
N LEU A 400 5.69 -21.91 -1.59
CA LEU A 400 6.35 -20.95 -2.48
C LEU A 400 7.46 -20.22 -1.71
N ARG A 401 8.69 -20.29 -2.21
CA ARG A 401 9.85 -19.54 -1.68
C ARG A 401 10.30 -18.48 -2.68
N PRO A 402 9.51 -17.42 -2.91
CA PRO A 402 9.91 -16.37 -3.84
C PRO A 402 11.11 -15.57 -3.32
N PRO A 403 11.92 -14.99 -4.23
CA PRO A 403 12.90 -13.97 -3.89
C PRO A 403 12.19 -12.64 -3.59
N MET A 404 12.89 -11.51 -3.74
CA MET A 404 12.26 -10.19 -3.59
C MET A 404 11.16 -10.00 -4.64
N ILE A 405 9.93 -9.84 -4.17
CA ILE A 405 8.77 -9.54 -5.00
C ILE A 405 8.69 -8.02 -5.21
N TYR A 406 8.41 -7.60 -6.44
CA TYR A 406 8.20 -6.20 -6.77
C TYR A 406 7.07 -6.03 -7.80
N GLY A 407 6.63 -4.80 -7.95
CA GLY A 407 5.50 -4.41 -8.79
C GLY A 407 4.91 -3.10 -8.29
N LYS A 408 3.92 -2.57 -9.01
CA LYS A 408 3.24 -1.33 -8.62
C LYS A 408 2.63 -1.48 -7.22
N GLY A 409 2.95 -0.57 -6.30
CA GLY A 409 2.48 -0.62 -4.90
C GLY A 409 3.17 -1.68 -4.02
N SER A 410 4.23 -2.35 -4.50
CA SER A 410 5.00 -3.30 -3.71
C SER A 410 5.65 -2.64 -2.48
N LYS A 411 5.72 -3.38 -1.37
CA LYS A 411 6.33 -2.96 -0.11
C LYS A 411 7.76 -3.50 0.02
N GLY A 412 8.54 -2.96 0.95
CA GLY A 412 9.87 -3.48 1.29
C GLY A 412 11.02 -2.78 0.58
N ASN A 413 12.00 -3.55 0.09
CA ASN A 413 13.27 -3.00 -0.40
C ASN A 413 13.16 -2.37 -1.80
N TYR A 414 12.17 -2.76 -2.61
CA TYR A 414 12.02 -2.23 -3.96
C TYR A 414 11.74 -0.70 -3.98
N PRO A 415 10.81 -0.16 -3.15
CA PRO A 415 10.67 1.29 -2.98
C PRO A 415 11.97 2.02 -2.59
N GLU A 416 12.86 1.40 -1.82
CA GLU A 416 14.16 2.00 -1.51
C GLU A 416 15.05 2.10 -2.75
N LEU A 417 15.02 1.10 -3.65
CA LEU A 417 15.71 1.20 -4.95
C LEU A 417 15.15 2.33 -5.82
N VAL A 418 13.82 2.52 -5.81
CA VAL A 418 13.17 3.63 -6.51
C VAL A 418 13.60 4.99 -5.95
N LYS A 419 13.70 5.11 -4.62
CA LYS A 419 14.25 6.33 -3.97
C LYS A 419 15.69 6.58 -4.40
N LEU A 420 16.54 5.56 -4.44
CA LEU A 420 17.93 5.70 -4.89
C LEU A 420 17.98 6.15 -6.37
N ALA A 421 17.18 5.54 -7.23
CA ALA A 421 17.10 5.87 -8.66
C ALA A 421 16.59 7.29 -8.95
N THR A 422 15.77 7.85 -8.06
CA THR A 422 15.14 9.16 -8.25
C THR A 422 15.82 10.30 -7.50
N LYS A 423 16.48 10.02 -6.37
CA LYS A 423 17.09 11.04 -5.51
C LYS A 423 18.59 11.20 -5.75
N LEU A 424 19.31 10.14 -6.14
CA LEU A 424 20.76 10.21 -6.31
C LEU A 424 21.13 10.60 -7.75
N PRO A 425 21.96 11.63 -7.97
CA PRO A 425 22.43 11.99 -9.30
C PRO A 425 23.49 11.00 -9.84
N VAL A 426 24.06 10.20 -8.95
CA VAL A 426 25.20 9.34 -9.19
C VAL A 426 24.99 8.01 -8.46
N PHE A 427 25.29 6.90 -9.12
CA PHE A 427 25.16 5.57 -8.52
C PHE A 427 26.34 4.65 -8.91
N PRO A 428 26.84 3.80 -8.00
CA PRO A 428 27.94 2.89 -8.32
C PRO A 428 27.49 1.84 -9.35
N ALA A 429 28.31 1.63 -10.38
CA ALA A 429 28.12 0.54 -11.34
C ALA A 429 28.79 -0.74 -10.79
N ILE A 430 27.99 -1.58 -10.13
CA ILE A 430 28.42 -2.85 -9.54
C ILE A 430 27.70 -4.00 -10.23
N LYS A 431 28.49 -5.00 -10.64
CA LYS A 431 27.98 -6.29 -11.09
C LYS A 431 27.75 -7.18 -9.88
N ASN A 432 26.49 -7.48 -9.58
CA ASN A 432 26.08 -8.53 -8.66
C ASN A 432 24.97 -9.38 -9.30
N LYS A 433 24.63 -10.52 -8.72
CA LYS A 433 23.59 -11.42 -9.24
C LYS A 433 22.46 -11.55 -8.23
N ARG A 434 21.24 -11.19 -8.63
CA ARG A 434 20.05 -11.27 -7.79
C ARG A 434 18.87 -11.88 -8.52
N SER A 435 18.12 -12.69 -7.78
CA SER A 435 16.79 -13.12 -8.18
C SER A 435 15.76 -12.09 -7.73
N MET A 436 14.83 -11.77 -8.61
CA MET A 436 13.66 -10.95 -8.33
C MET A 436 12.45 -11.59 -8.98
N LEU A 437 11.26 -11.25 -8.50
CA LEU A 437 10.01 -11.77 -9.04
C LEU A 437 9.00 -10.63 -9.19
N HIS A 438 8.61 -10.34 -10.43
CA HIS A 438 7.54 -9.38 -10.67
C HIS A 438 6.19 -9.97 -10.23
N ILE A 439 5.30 -9.13 -9.72
CA ILE A 439 4.01 -9.54 -9.16
C ILE A 439 3.12 -10.28 -10.18
N ASP A 440 3.09 -9.86 -11.44
CA ASP A 440 2.33 -10.56 -12.49
C ASP A 440 2.84 -11.98 -12.72
N ASN A 441 4.17 -12.17 -12.70
CA ASN A 441 4.79 -13.48 -12.86
C ASN A 441 4.45 -14.39 -11.67
N LEU A 442 4.43 -13.83 -10.45
CA LEU A 442 3.96 -14.57 -9.27
C LEU A 442 2.47 -14.93 -9.38
N CYS A 443 1.62 -14.01 -9.83
CA CYS A 443 0.19 -14.26 -9.95
C CYS A 443 -0.10 -15.37 -10.97
N GLN A 444 0.58 -15.33 -12.12
CA GLN A 444 0.50 -16.40 -13.11
C GLN A 444 1.01 -17.72 -12.53
N PHE A 445 2.10 -17.71 -11.76
CA PHE A 445 2.62 -18.93 -11.15
C PHE A 445 1.65 -19.53 -10.13
N VAL A 446 1.05 -18.71 -9.25
CA VAL A 446 0.03 -19.16 -8.29
C VAL A 446 -1.18 -19.75 -9.00
N LYS A 447 -1.66 -19.11 -10.08
CA LYS A 447 -2.72 -19.65 -10.94
C LYS A 447 -2.36 -21.05 -11.44
N LEU A 448 -1.13 -21.26 -11.92
CA LEU A 448 -0.69 -22.57 -12.41
C LEU A 448 -0.60 -23.60 -11.28
N MET A 449 -0.17 -23.22 -10.07
CA MET A 449 -0.21 -24.12 -8.90
C MET A 449 -1.63 -24.61 -8.60
N ILE A 450 -2.61 -23.71 -8.74
CA ILE A 450 -4.04 -23.99 -8.52
C ILE A 450 -4.58 -24.89 -9.64
N ASP A 451 -4.35 -24.53 -10.89
CA ASP A 451 -4.89 -25.23 -12.05
C ASP A 451 -4.40 -26.67 -12.12
N ASN A 452 -3.08 -26.83 -12.01
CA ASN A 452 -2.41 -28.12 -12.06
C ASN A 452 -2.50 -28.92 -10.77
N GLN A 453 -3.11 -28.36 -9.72
CA GLN A 453 -3.17 -28.95 -8.39
C GLN A 453 -1.80 -29.46 -7.94
N GLU A 454 -0.79 -28.60 -8.02
CA GLU A 454 0.58 -28.93 -7.68
C GLU A 454 0.75 -29.28 -6.20
N SER A 455 1.86 -29.93 -5.89
CA SER A 455 2.30 -30.24 -4.53
C SER A 455 3.82 -30.26 -4.46
N GLY A 456 4.40 -29.69 -3.41
CA GLY A 456 5.86 -29.60 -3.24
C GLY A 456 6.37 -28.20 -2.92
N ILE A 457 7.66 -27.98 -3.16
CA ILE A 457 8.35 -26.71 -2.89
C ILE A 457 8.73 -26.09 -4.23
N PHE A 458 8.42 -24.82 -4.42
CA PHE A 458 8.68 -24.11 -5.68
C PHE A 458 9.40 -22.78 -5.45
N PHE A 459 10.20 -22.39 -6.43
CA PHE A 459 11.12 -21.25 -6.35
C PHE A 459 10.88 -20.29 -7.51
N PRO A 460 9.71 -19.62 -7.60
CA PRO A 460 9.42 -18.75 -8.74
C PRO A 460 10.38 -17.56 -8.78
N GLN A 461 10.91 -17.25 -9.96
CA GLN A 461 11.72 -16.05 -10.21
C GLN A 461 11.53 -15.54 -11.65
N ASN A 462 11.97 -14.31 -11.93
CA ASN A 462 11.97 -13.77 -13.29
C ASN A 462 12.91 -14.55 -14.23
N ARG A 463 12.73 -14.38 -15.55
CA ARG A 463 13.55 -15.07 -16.55
C ARG A 463 15.01 -14.64 -16.50
N GLU A 464 15.24 -13.37 -16.19
CA GLU A 464 16.55 -12.77 -16.14
C GLU A 464 17.03 -12.60 -14.69
N TYR A 465 18.32 -12.86 -14.47
CA TYR A 465 18.98 -12.30 -13.31
C TYR A 465 19.04 -10.79 -13.43
N THR A 466 18.96 -10.12 -12.30
CA THR A 466 19.13 -8.68 -12.25
C THR A 466 20.22 -8.29 -11.27
N ASN A 467 20.64 -7.04 -11.34
CA ASN A 467 21.61 -6.46 -10.43
C ASN A 467 21.13 -5.09 -9.98
N THR A 468 21.59 -4.66 -8.81
CA THR A 468 21.08 -3.45 -8.17
C THR A 468 21.33 -2.21 -9.02
N SER A 469 22.47 -2.14 -9.69
CA SER A 469 22.88 -1.02 -10.53
C SER A 469 22.01 -0.88 -11.77
N ASP A 470 21.69 -2.00 -12.43
CA ASP A 470 20.86 -2.05 -13.63
C ASP A 470 19.40 -1.78 -13.28
N MET A 471 18.90 -2.31 -12.15
CA MET A 471 17.57 -1.95 -11.63
C MET A 471 17.44 -0.45 -11.43
N VAL A 472 18.38 0.16 -10.70
CA VAL A 472 18.38 1.61 -10.44
C VAL A 472 18.44 2.39 -11.76
N ARG A 473 19.25 1.95 -12.72
CA ARG A 473 19.34 2.57 -14.05
C ARG A 473 18.03 2.47 -14.84
N MET A 474 17.42 1.29 -14.91
CA MET A 474 16.15 1.07 -15.61
C MET A 474 15.02 1.89 -15.00
N ILE A 475 14.92 1.91 -13.66
CA ILE A 475 13.93 2.72 -12.94
C ILE A 475 14.15 4.21 -13.24
N ALA A 476 15.39 4.70 -13.18
CA ALA A 476 15.71 6.09 -13.50
C ALA A 476 15.34 6.44 -14.94
N HIS A 477 15.63 5.55 -15.90
CA HIS A 477 15.25 5.70 -17.30
C HIS A 477 13.74 5.83 -17.48
N VAL A 478 12.95 4.90 -16.94
CA VAL A 478 11.48 4.92 -17.02
C VAL A 478 10.91 6.19 -16.38
N LYS A 479 11.46 6.63 -15.24
CA LYS A 479 11.08 7.89 -14.58
C LYS A 479 11.66 9.15 -15.19
N LYS A 480 12.33 9.05 -16.36
CA LYS A 480 12.94 10.18 -17.08
C LYS A 480 13.94 10.98 -16.22
N ARG A 481 14.69 10.29 -15.36
CA ARG A 481 15.75 10.86 -14.51
C ARG A 481 17.12 10.50 -15.07
N LYS A 482 18.00 11.49 -15.13
CA LYS A 482 19.41 11.28 -15.48
C LYS A 482 20.16 10.79 -14.25
N ILE A 483 20.80 9.63 -14.36
CA ILE A 483 21.67 9.07 -13.34
C ILE A 483 23.03 8.73 -13.96
N ILE A 484 24.10 9.17 -13.32
CA ILE A 484 25.47 8.91 -13.78
C ILE A 484 25.97 7.64 -13.09
N MET A 485 26.32 6.64 -13.89
CA MET A 485 26.85 5.37 -13.39
C MET A 485 28.36 5.46 -13.25
N ILE A 486 28.90 5.37 -12.04
CA ILE A 486 30.36 5.43 -11.81
C ILE A 486 30.95 4.02 -11.86
N PRO A 487 31.83 3.72 -12.84
CA PRO A 487 32.56 2.46 -12.89
C PRO A 487 33.63 2.39 -11.79
N ARG A 488 34.16 1.19 -11.53
CA ARG A 488 35.33 0.96 -10.64
C ARG A 488 35.13 1.31 -9.14
N MET A 489 33.90 1.48 -8.67
CA MET A 489 33.60 1.64 -7.22
C MET A 489 33.65 0.32 -6.41
N LYS A 490 34.13 -0.78 -7.00
CA LYS A 490 34.14 -2.11 -6.36
C LYS A 490 34.92 -2.11 -5.04
N PHE A 491 36.08 -1.47 -5.00
CA PHE A 491 36.91 -1.39 -3.79
C PHE A 491 36.21 -0.63 -2.65
N VAL A 492 35.62 0.53 -2.96
CA VAL A 492 34.86 1.34 -1.98
C VAL A 492 33.72 0.53 -1.37
N ILE A 493 33.03 -0.24 -2.21
CA ILE A 493 31.87 -1.02 -1.77
C ILE A 493 32.31 -2.27 -1.00
N GLN A 494 33.43 -2.89 -1.37
CA GLN A 494 34.04 -3.97 -0.57
C GLN A 494 34.46 -3.49 0.82
N MET A 495 35.02 -2.28 0.92
CA MET A 495 35.34 -1.65 2.21
C MET A 495 34.07 -1.36 3.02
N MET A 496 33.04 -0.81 2.37
CA MET A 496 31.74 -0.56 2.99
C MET A 496 31.13 -1.85 3.55
N ASN A 497 31.13 -2.94 2.76
CA ASN A 497 30.58 -4.24 3.18
C ASN A 497 31.33 -4.87 4.37
N LYS A 498 32.64 -4.57 4.52
CA LYS A 498 33.46 -5.03 5.65
C LYS A 498 33.36 -4.11 6.87
N THR A 499 32.70 -2.96 6.76
CA THR A 499 32.54 -2.02 7.87
C THR A 499 31.56 -2.59 8.89
N PRO A 500 31.96 -2.75 10.17
CA PRO A 500 31.06 -3.28 11.19
C PRO A 500 29.83 -2.39 11.41
N GLY A 501 28.70 -3.01 11.75
CA GLY A 501 27.43 -2.34 12.01
C GLY A 501 26.57 -2.11 10.76
N LYS A 502 25.60 -1.19 10.88
CA LYS A 502 24.52 -0.98 9.89
C LYS A 502 25.01 -0.65 8.47
N ILE A 503 26.17 -0.01 8.34
CA ILE A 503 26.73 0.39 7.04
C ILE A 503 27.15 -0.85 6.22
N GLY A 504 27.82 -1.83 6.83
CA GLY A 504 28.21 -3.06 6.16
C GLY A 504 27.03 -3.99 5.88
N GLU A 505 26.03 -4.03 6.76
CA GLU A 505 24.79 -4.76 6.53
C GLU A 505 24.01 -4.22 5.33
N LEU A 506 23.85 -2.89 5.24
CA LEU A 506 23.19 -2.24 4.11
C LEU A 506 23.96 -2.45 2.80
N GLY A 507 25.29 -2.34 2.82
CA GLY A 507 26.13 -2.59 1.65
C GLY A 507 26.01 -4.02 1.15
N THR A 508 26.08 -5.00 2.05
CA THR A 508 25.92 -6.42 1.72
C THR A 508 24.52 -6.72 1.21
N LYS A 509 23.48 -6.15 1.83
CA LYS A 509 22.08 -6.30 1.41
C LYS A 509 21.82 -5.68 0.04
N ALA A 510 22.46 -4.56 -0.28
CA ALA A 510 22.28 -3.85 -1.54
C ALA A 510 23.13 -4.45 -2.68
N PHE A 511 24.38 -4.83 -2.43
CA PHE A 511 25.35 -5.17 -3.47
C PHE A 511 25.92 -6.59 -3.36
N GLY A 512 25.42 -7.40 -2.43
CA GLY A 512 25.70 -8.83 -2.35
C GLY A 512 25.02 -9.62 -3.47
N ASP A 513 25.58 -10.81 -3.74
CA ASP A 513 24.95 -11.82 -4.57
C ASP A 513 23.96 -12.63 -3.72
N LEU A 514 22.73 -12.76 -4.20
CA LEU A 514 21.73 -13.63 -3.60
C LEU A 514 20.70 -14.00 -4.67
N ALA A 515 20.86 -15.19 -5.23
CA ALA A 515 20.02 -15.67 -6.33
C ALA A 515 19.68 -17.15 -6.18
N TYR A 516 18.56 -17.59 -6.75
CA TYR A 516 18.32 -19.00 -7.04
C TYR A 516 19.04 -19.39 -8.33
N ASP A 517 19.52 -20.62 -8.39
CA ASP A 517 19.88 -21.22 -9.67
C ASP A 517 18.65 -21.23 -10.60
N MET A 518 18.84 -20.89 -11.88
CA MET A 518 17.73 -20.71 -12.81
C MET A 518 16.95 -22.01 -13.04
N SER A 519 17.63 -23.16 -12.96
CA SER A 519 17.04 -24.49 -13.09
C SER A 519 15.98 -24.79 -12.01
N MET A 520 16.09 -24.19 -10.82
CA MET A 520 15.10 -24.37 -9.74
C MET A 520 13.75 -23.70 -10.04
N SER A 521 13.73 -22.82 -11.03
CA SER A 521 12.58 -21.97 -11.38
C SER A 521 11.99 -22.32 -12.74
N GLU A 522 12.50 -23.37 -13.37
CA GLU A 522 11.89 -23.97 -14.55
C GLU A 522 10.58 -24.65 -14.15
N TYR A 523 9.57 -24.46 -14.98
CA TYR A 523 8.25 -25.03 -14.79
C TYR A 523 7.67 -25.41 -16.15
N LYS A 524 6.82 -26.44 -16.16
CA LYS A 524 6.25 -27.03 -17.38
C LYS A 524 5.48 -26.06 -18.27
N GLU A 525 4.96 -24.99 -17.68
CA GLU A 525 4.25 -23.90 -18.37
C GLU A 525 4.95 -22.57 -18.10
N ASP A 526 4.94 -21.67 -19.08
CA ASP A 526 5.57 -20.37 -18.89
C ASP A 526 4.72 -19.47 -17.99
N TYR A 527 5.25 -19.16 -16.82
CA TYR A 527 4.65 -18.21 -15.88
C TYR A 527 5.32 -16.83 -15.93
N ARG A 528 6.42 -16.68 -16.67
CA ARG A 528 7.23 -15.45 -16.73
C ARG A 528 6.68 -14.54 -17.82
N VAL A 529 5.42 -14.12 -17.61
CA VAL A 529 4.60 -13.32 -18.52
C VAL A 529 5.07 -11.88 -18.72
N ARG A 530 5.99 -11.40 -17.87
CA ARG A 530 6.67 -10.11 -18.00
C ARG A 530 8.19 -10.32 -18.02
N THR A 531 8.83 -9.72 -19.01
CA THR A 531 10.29 -9.53 -19.03
C THR A 531 10.72 -8.53 -17.97
N LEU A 532 12.03 -8.47 -17.68
CA LEU A 532 12.57 -7.50 -16.74
C LEU A 532 12.26 -6.05 -17.15
N MET A 533 12.40 -5.67 -18.42
CA MET A 533 12.13 -4.29 -18.84
C MET A 533 10.64 -3.92 -18.75
N GLU A 534 9.76 -4.76 -19.32
CA GLU A 534 8.31 -4.53 -19.29
C GLU A 534 7.79 -4.43 -17.85
N SER A 535 8.30 -5.28 -16.96
CA SER A 535 7.90 -5.24 -15.55
C SER A 535 8.27 -3.94 -14.85
N ILE A 536 9.40 -3.31 -15.19
CA ILE A 536 9.79 -2.00 -14.66
C ILE A 536 8.93 -0.89 -15.25
N GLU A 537 8.63 -0.94 -16.55
CA GLU A 537 7.73 0.01 -17.21
C GLU A 537 6.33 -0.02 -16.61
N LEU A 538 5.75 -1.20 -16.42
CA LEU A 538 4.43 -1.36 -15.79
C LEU A 538 4.43 -0.92 -14.32
N THR A 539 5.57 -1.05 -13.65
CA THR A 539 5.70 -0.71 -12.23
C THR A 539 5.91 0.79 -12.01
N GLU A 540 6.73 1.44 -12.84
CA GLU A 540 7.23 2.80 -12.60
C GLU A 540 6.84 3.86 -13.64
N GLY A 541 6.34 3.41 -14.79
CA GLY A 541 5.99 4.23 -15.95
C GLY A 541 4.67 4.97 -15.84
#